data_AF-A0A2V5RWJ9-F1
#
_entry.id   AF-A0A2V5RWJ9-F1
#
_cell.length_a   1.000
_cell.length_b   1.000
_cell.length_c   1.000
_cell.angle_alpha   90.00
_cell.angle_beta   90.00
_cell.angle_gamma   90.00
#
_symmetry.space_group_name_H-M   'P 1'
#
loop_
_entity.id
_entity.type
_entity.pdbx_description
1 polymer ?
#
loop_
_entity_poly.entity_id
_entity_poly.type
_entity_poly.pdbx_seq_one_letter_code
_entity_poly.pdbx_strand_id
1 'polypeptide(L)'
;MNSAGGRQFQGLTPRELRTLRGLKTPAGIQRFLDELPYNLSFTARSPQKVLHDRTASCLEGGIFAAAALRVLGFRPLIFDLEAEQ
;
A
#
# COMPACT_ATOMS: atom_id res chain seq x y z
N MET A 1 20.68 9.11 -24.36
CA MET A 1 20.23 9.77 -23.11
C MET A 1 18.96 9.05 -22.65
N ASN A 2 19.01 8.39 -21.49
CA ASN A 2 18.00 7.42 -21.03
C ASN A 2 16.69 8.10 -20.62
N SER A 3 15.61 7.74 -21.30
CA SER A 3 14.23 8.02 -20.88
C SER A 3 13.86 7.12 -19.71
N ALA A 4 14.07 7.60 -18.48
CA ALA A 4 13.49 6.99 -17.28
C ALA A 4 11.99 7.28 -17.25
N GLY A 5 11.20 6.44 -17.94
CA GLY A 5 9.74 6.44 -17.87
C GLY A 5 9.27 6.13 -16.46
N GLY A 6 9.11 7.17 -15.64
CA GLY A 6 8.42 7.08 -14.36
C GLY A 6 6.99 6.62 -14.60
N ARG A 7 6.72 5.34 -14.32
CA ARG A 7 5.36 4.79 -14.40
C ARG A 7 4.45 5.62 -13.51
N GLN A 8 3.60 6.44 -14.10
CA GLN A 8 2.59 7.19 -13.36
C GLN A 8 1.65 6.19 -12.70
N PHE A 9 1.52 6.27 -11.38
CA PHE A 9 0.51 5.51 -10.65
C PHE A 9 -0.86 6.08 -10.97
N GLN A 10 -1.54 5.45 -11.93
CA GLN A 10 -2.91 5.79 -12.29
C GLN A 10 -3.82 5.49 -11.09
N GLY A 11 -4.71 6.42 -10.74
CA GLY A 11 -5.71 6.22 -9.70
C GLY A 11 -5.38 6.74 -8.29
N LEU A 12 -4.27 7.46 -8.07
CA LEU A 12 -4.02 8.17 -6.80
C LEU A 12 -4.04 9.69 -7.02
N THR A 13 -4.68 10.43 -6.12
CA THR A 13 -4.63 11.90 -6.12
C THR A 13 -3.23 12.40 -5.73
N PRO A 14 -2.86 13.64 -6.10
CA PRO A 14 -1.60 14.23 -5.65
C PRO A 14 -1.43 14.25 -4.12
N ARG A 15 -2.53 14.37 -3.36
CA ARG A 15 -2.51 14.32 -1.89
C ARG A 15 -2.15 12.93 -1.40
N GLU A 16 -2.79 11.90 -1.93
CA GLU A 16 -2.51 10.49 -1.58
C GLU A 16 -1.08 10.11 -1.95
N LEU A 17 -0.59 10.52 -3.12
CA LEU A 17 0.82 10.33 -3.52
C LEU A 17 1.80 11.00 -2.56
N ARG A 18 1.50 12.22 -2.08
CA ARG A 18 2.32 12.88 -1.05
C ARG A 18 2.31 12.10 0.26
N THR A 19 1.16 11.61 0.69
CA THR A 19 1.05 10.77 1.90
C THR A 19 1.92 9.52 1.78
N LEU A 20 1.82 8.79 0.66
CA LEU A 20 2.61 7.57 0.43
C LEU A 20 4.12 7.85 0.37
N ARG A 21 4.55 8.93 -0.32
CA ARG A 21 5.95 9.38 -0.31
C ARG A 21 6.43 9.74 1.10
N GLY A 22 5.54 10.28 1.93
CA GLY A 22 5.81 10.63 3.32
C GLY A 22 6.08 9.45 4.25
N LEU A 23 5.76 8.21 3.83
CA LEU A 23 6.11 6.99 4.56
C LEU A 23 7.61 6.66 4.48
N LYS A 24 8.33 7.25 3.50
CA LYS A 24 9.79 7.26 3.31
C LYS A 24 10.47 5.92 3.06
N THR A 25 10.12 4.85 3.77
CA THR A 25 10.84 3.57 3.78
C THR A 25 9.86 2.40 3.90
N PRO A 26 10.26 1.16 3.53
CA PRO A 26 9.47 -0.04 3.82
C PRO A 26 9.08 -0.16 5.31
N ALA A 27 9.98 0.17 6.23
CA ALA A 27 9.69 0.17 7.67
C ALA A 27 8.65 1.25 8.06
N GLY A 28 8.60 2.38 7.36
CA GLY A 28 7.57 3.40 7.56
C GLY A 28 6.21 2.98 7.03
N ILE A 29 6.16 2.19 5.96
CA ILE A 29 4.92 1.55 5.47
C ILE A 29 4.42 0.54 6.49
N GLN A 30 5.30 -0.32 7.01
CA GLN A 30 4.92 -1.29 8.03
C GLN A 30 4.37 -0.60 9.28
N ARG A 31 5.08 0.42 9.79
CA ARG A 31 4.63 1.19 10.96
C ARG A 31 3.24 1.82 10.74
N PHE A 32 2.98 2.35 9.55
CA PHE A 32 1.66 2.87 9.21
C PHE A 32 0.57 1.79 9.28
N LEU A 33 0.85 0.58 8.79
CA LEU A 33 -0.09 -0.55 8.81
C LEU A 33 -0.29 -1.09 10.23
N ASP A 34 0.77 -1.17 11.03
CA ASP A 34 0.74 -1.62 12.43
C ASP A 34 -0.15 -0.71 13.30
N GLU A 35 -0.26 0.58 12.95
CA GLU A 35 -1.11 1.55 13.64
C GLU A 35 -2.59 1.50 13.21
N LEU A 36 -2.95 0.74 12.16
CA LEU A 36 -4.34 0.65 11.71
C LEU A 36 -5.12 -0.40 12.51
N PRO A 37 -6.37 -0.11 12.91
CA PRO A 37 -7.30 -1.14 13.35
C PRO A 37 -7.49 -2.21 12.27
N TYR A 38 -7.42 -3.48 12.69
CA TYR A 38 -7.61 -4.61 11.80
C TYR A 38 -9.07 -4.73 11.34
N ASN A 39 -9.30 -4.81 10.03
CA ASN A 39 -10.62 -4.96 9.45
C ASN A 39 -11.00 -6.44 9.34
N LEU A 40 -12.00 -6.86 10.13
CA LEU A 40 -12.55 -8.22 10.08
C LEU A 40 -13.68 -8.41 9.05
N SER A 41 -14.05 -7.34 8.32
CA SER A 41 -15.09 -7.43 7.28
C SER A 41 -14.56 -8.10 6.02
N PHE A 42 -15.44 -8.78 5.30
CA PHE A 42 -15.12 -9.39 4.01
C PHE A 42 -15.11 -8.32 2.90
N THR A 43 -14.01 -7.56 2.83
CA THR A 43 -13.83 -6.46 1.87
C THR A 43 -12.48 -6.52 1.17
N ALA A 44 -12.39 -5.81 0.04
CA ALA A 44 -11.17 -5.65 -0.75
C ALA A 44 -10.93 -4.15 -1.07
N ARG A 45 -10.76 -3.34 -0.02
CA ARG A 45 -10.50 -1.89 -0.13
C ARG A 45 -9.24 -1.62 -0.96
N SER A 46 -9.35 -0.62 -1.84
CA SER A 46 -8.19 -0.06 -2.56
C SER A 46 -7.25 0.70 -1.61
N PRO A 47 -5.99 0.97 -2.02
CA PRO A 47 -5.08 1.78 -1.22
C PRO A 47 -5.64 3.16 -0.84
N GLN A 48 -6.47 3.77 -1.71
CA GLN A 48 -7.16 5.02 -1.43
C GLN A 48 -8.17 4.87 -0.28
N LYS A 49 -8.96 3.80 -0.30
CA LYS A 49 -9.89 3.51 0.80
C LYS A 49 -9.15 3.20 2.10
N VAL A 50 -7.99 2.56 2.07
CA VAL A 50 -7.15 2.37 3.28
C VAL A 50 -6.65 3.72 3.83
N LEU A 51 -6.20 4.64 2.97
CA LEU A 51 -5.80 5.99 3.38
C LEU A 51 -6.95 6.78 4.02
N HIS A 52 -8.16 6.64 3.44
CA HIS A 52 -9.35 7.36 3.87
C HIS A 52 -9.98 6.75 5.14
N ASP A 53 -10.29 5.45 5.10
CA ASP A 53 -11.03 4.74 6.14
C ASP A 53 -10.13 4.42 7.36
N ARG A 54 -8.80 4.47 7.19
CA ARG A 54 -7.80 4.23 8.24
C ARG A 54 -7.95 2.87 8.94
N THR A 55 -8.27 1.83 8.17
CA THR A 55 -8.37 0.43 8.62
C THR A 55 -8.10 -0.51 7.44
N ALA A 56 -7.59 -1.72 7.71
CA ALA A 56 -7.27 -2.70 6.67
C ALA A 56 -7.28 -4.15 7.22
N SER A 57 -7.65 -5.11 6.37
CA SER A 57 -7.38 -6.54 6.58
C SER A 57 -5.96 -6.91 6.08
N CYS A 58 -5.52 -8.16 6.26
CA CYS A 58 -4.24 -8.63 5.69
C CYS A 58 -4.15 -8.41 4.18
N LEU A 59 -5.22 -8.73 3.42
CA LEU A 59 -5.26 -8.53 1.97
C LEU A 59 -5.15 -7.05 1.61
N GLU A 60 -5.97 -6.20 2.24
CA GLU A 60 -6.01 -4.76 1.97
C GLU A 60 -4.68 -4.09 2.35
N GLY A 61 -4.08 -4.50 3.46
CA GLY A 61 -2.76 -4.06 3.92
C GLY A 61 -1.64 -4.48 2.96
N GLY A 62 -1.68 -5.71 2.44
CA GLY A 62 -0.75 -6.19 1.43
C GLY A 62 -0.83 -5.37 0.13
N ILE A 63 -2.04 -5.15 -0.39
CA ILE A 63 -2.27 -4.33 -1.59
C ILE A 63 -1.80 -2.88 -1.36
N PHE A 64 -2.12 -2.30 -0.19
CA PHE A 64 -1.65 -0.96 0.20
C PHE A 64 -0.12 -0.89 0.23
N ALA A 65 0.54 -1.86 0.88
CA ALA A 65 2.00 -1.91 0.99
C ALA A 65 2.65 -2.01 -0.40
N ALA A 66 2.12 -2.83 -1.30
CA ALA A 66 2.61 -2.92 -2.66
C ALA A 66 2.48 -1.59 -3.42
N ALA A 67 1.35 -0.89 -3.27
CA ALA A 67 1.18 0.42 -3.87
C ALA A 67 2.21 1.44 -3.32
N ALA A 68 2.36 1.51 -2.00
CA ALA A 68 3.32 2.38 -1.34
C ALA A 68 4.77 2.08 -1.74
N LEU A 69 5.17 0.80 -1.75
CA LEU A 69 6.50 0.35 -2.16
C LEU A 69 6.83 0.79 -3.58
N ARG A 70 5.90 0.63 -4.51
CA ARG A 70 6.12 1.05 -5.90
C ARG A 70 6.16 2.58 -6.03
N VAL A 71 5.42 3.34 -5.21
CA VAL A 71 5.56 4.82 -5.12
C VAL A 71 6.95 5.22 -4.61
N LEU A 72 7.52 4.43 -3.70
CA LEU A 72 8.89 4.61 -3.20
C LEU A 72 9.97 4.04 -4.15
N GLY A 73 9.60 3.50 -5.32
CA GLY A 73 10.54 3.00 -6.33
C GLY A 73 10.94 1.52 -6.21
N PHE A 74 10.38 0.78 -5.25
CA PHE A 74 10.61 -0.65 -5.11
C PHE A 74 9.75 -1.47 -6.08
N ARG A 75 10.19 -2.69 -6.43
CA ARG A 75 9.38 -3.67 -7.15
C ARG A 75 8.70 -4.60 -6.13
N PRO A 76 7.42 -4.39 -5.76
CA PRO A 76 6.76 -5.19 -4.75
C PRO A 76 6.35 -6.57 -5.29
N LEU A 77 6.34 -7.55 -4.41
CA LEU A 77 5.71 -8.86 -4.60
C LEU A 77 4.67 -9.06 -3.50
N ILE A 78 3.52 -9.63 -3.84
CA ILE A 78 2.54 -10.10 -2.86
C ILE A 78 2.79 -11.59 -2.66
N PHE A 79 2.85 -11.98 -1.40
CA PHE A 79 2.94 -13.38 -1.01
C PHE A 79 1.66 -13.75 -0.27
N ASP A 80 1.03 -14.82 -0.73
CA ASP A 80 -0.18 -15.38 -0.15
C ASP A 80 0.19 -16.67 0.56
N LEU A 81 -0.30 -16.81 1.79
CA LEU A 81 0.00 -17.93 2.67
C LEU A 81 -1.30 -18.50 3.19
N GLU A 82 -1.51 -19.78 2.93
CA GLU A 82 -2.64 -20.55 3.43
C GLU A 82 -2.11 -21.60 4.41
N ALA A 83 -2.78 -21.73 5.55
CA ALA A 83 -2.52 -22.81 6.49
C ALA A 83 -3.55 -23.91 6.23
N GLU A 84 -3.08 -25.15 6.07
CA GLU A 84 -3.95 -26.33 6.04
C GLU A 84 -4.38 -26.67 7.48
N GLN A 85 -5.63 -27.10 7.65
CA GLN A 85 -6.22 -27.49 8.93
C GLN A 85 -5.94 -28.95 9.27
#